data_AF-A0A948SAE3-F1
#
_entry.id   AF-A0A948SAE3-F1
#
_cell.length_a   1.000
_cell.length_b   1.000
_cell.length_c   1.000
_cell.angle_alpha   90.00
_cell.angle_beta   90.00
_cell.angle_gamma   90.00
#
_symmetry.space_group_name_H-M   'P 1'
#
loop_
_entity.id
_entity.type
_entity.pdbx_description
1 polymer ?
#
loop_
_entity_poly.entity_id
_entity_poly.type
_entity_poly.pdbx_seq_one_letter_code
_entity_poly.pdbx_strand_id
1 'polypeptide(L)'
;MQTMLVSEFKAKAIATLKHVRQTGEPVLVTLRGKPLAEVFPVRSKDGGAGVRFGSGRGLMKHRPSDAALVRGDFASEWEMNG
;
A
#
# COMPACT_ATOMS: atom_id res chain seq x y z
N MET A 1 -13.39 -0.35 7.82
CA MET A 1 -12.26 -1.16 7.34
C MET A 1 -12.79 -2.55 7.05
N GLN A 2 -12.77 -2.97 5.79
CA GLN A 2 -13.28 -4.27 5.36
C GLN A 2 -12.20 -5.33 5.56
N THR A 3 -12.59 -6.57 5.91
CA THR A 3 -11.66 -7.70 6.06
C THR A 3 -11.91 -8.74 4.99
N MET A 4 -10.86 -9.31 4.40
CA MET A 4 -10.96 -10.41 3.44
C MET A 4 -9.85 -11.45 3.60
N LEU A 5 -10.07 -12.63 3.04
CA LEU A 5 -9.06 -13.69 3.00
C LEU A 5 -8.04 -13.41 1.89
N VAL A 6 -6.80 -13.87 2.09
CA VAL A 6 -5.75 -13.75 1.08
C VAL A 6 -6.10 -14.47 -0.23
N SER A 7 -6.87 -15.56 -0.18
CA SER A 7 -7.34 -16.26 -1.38
C SER A 7 -8.30 -15.40 -2.22
N GLU A 8 -9.22 -14.70 -1.55
CA GLU A 8 -10.13 -13.77 -2.20
C GLU A 8 -9.37 -12.55 -2.75
N PHE A 9 -8.44 -12.01 -1.97
CA PHE A 9 -7.59 -10.91 -2.42
C PHE A 9 -6.80 -11.29 -3.68
N LYS A 10 -6.21 -12.50 -3.75
CA LYS A 10 -5.50 -12.98 -4.95
C LYS A 10 -6.41 -13.05 -6.17
N ALA A 11 -7.65 -13.53 -6.01
CA ALA A 11 -8.61 -13.62 -7.12
C ALA A 11 -9.14 -12.25 -7.58
N LYS A 12 -9.19 -11.24 -6.69
CA LYS A 12 -9.84 -9.94 -6.95
C LYS A 12 -8.90 -8.74 -6.81
N ALA A 13 -7.58 -8.95 -6.84
CA ALA A 13 -6.59 -7.96 -6.41
C ALA A 13 -6.80 -6.58 -7.05
N ILE A 14 -6.88 -6.50 -8.38
CA ILE A 14 -7.05 -5.24 -9.11
C ILE A 14 -8.40 -4.57 -8.80
N ALA A 15 -9.47 -5.35 -8.63
CA ALA A 15 -10.79 -4.82 -8.29
C ALA A 15 -10.79 -4.23 -6.87
N THR A 16 -10.21 -4.95 -5.90
CA THR A 16 -10.04 -4.48 -4.53
C THR A 16 -9.20 -3.20 -4.47
N LEU A 17 -8.07 -3.14 -5.18
CA LEU A 17 -7.23 -1.94 -5.23
C LEU A 17 -7.96 -0.73 -5.84
N LYS A 18 -8.74 -0.94 -6.91
CA LYS A 18 -9.58 0.11 -7.50
C LYS A 18 -10.64 0.59 -6.51
N HIS A 19 -11.30 -0.33 -5.82
CA HIS A 19 -12.29 0.00 -4.81
C HIS A 19 -11.67 0.84 -3.69
N VAL A 20 -10.57 0.39 -3.09
CA VAL A 20 -9.84 1.14 -2.05
C VAL A 20 -9.44 2.53 -2.53
N ARG A 21 -8.96 2.67 -3.78
CA ARG A 21 -8.62 3.97 -4.35
C ARG A 21 -9.84 4.88 -4.54
N GLN A 22 -10.98 4.33 -4.94
CA GLN A 22 -12.20 5.08 -5.22
C GLN A 22 -12.93 5.49 -3.95
N THR A 23 -13.07 4.58 -2.99
CA THR A 23 -13.81 4.82 -1.74
C THR A 23 -12.93 5.45 -0.67
N GLY A 24 -11.61 5.24 -0.75
CA GLY A 24 -10.69 5.63 0.32
C GLY A 24 -10.76 4.71 1.54
N GLU A 25 -11.56 3.64 1.49
CA GLU A 25 -11.73 2.72 2.61
C GLU A 25 -10.62 1.66 2.63
N PRO A 26 -9.90 1.48 3.76
CA PRO A 26 -8.86 0.46 3.86
C PRO A 26 -9.42 -0.96 3.94
N VAL A 27 -8.62 -1.93 3.47
CA VAL A 27 -8.93 -3.36 3.50
C VAL A 27 -7.85 -4.12 4.28
N LEU A 28 -8.27 -4.96 5.23
CA LEU A 28 -7.43 -5.90 5.97
C LEU A 28 -7.45 -7.27 5.28
N VAL A 29 -6.30 -7.75 4.84
CA VAL A 29 -6.11 -9.08 4.27
C VAL A 29 -5.62 -10.01 5.37
N THR A 30 -6.24 -11.20 5.47
CA THR A 30 -5.95 -12.21 6.48
C THR A 30 -5.58 -13.55 5.88
N LEU A 31 -4.79 -14.34 6.61
CA LEU A 31 -4.50 -15.74 6.30
C LEU A 31 -4.83 -16.59 7.52
N ARG A 32 -5.78 -17.54 7.36
CA ARG A 32 -6.26 -18.42 8.45
C ARG A 32 -6.70 -17.62 9.69
N GLY A 33 -7.42 -16.51 9.46
CA GLY A 33 -7.92 -15.62 10.51
C GLY A 33 -6.86 -14.70 11.14
N LYS A 34 -5.59 -14.81 10.76
CA LYS A 34 -4.51 -13.93 11.24
C LYS A 34 -4.33 -12.74 10.28
N PRO A 35 -4.21 -11.50 10.78
CA PRO A 35 -3.82 -10.34 9.97
C PRO A 35 -2.54 -10.62 9.17
N LEU A 36 -2.56 -10.31 7.88
CA LEU A 36 -1.43 -10.51 6.97
C LEU A 36 -0.95 -9.17 6.38
N ALA A 37 -1.87 -8.35 5.88
CA ALA A 37 -1.55 -7.06 5.28
C ALA A 37 -2.72 -6.09 5.37
N GLU A 38 -2.44 -4.80 5.38
CA GLU A 38 -3.45 -3.75 5.26
C GLU A 38 -3.22 -2.95 3.96
N VAL A 39 -4.29 -2.69 3.23
CA VAL A 39 -4.27 -1.96 1.96
C VAL A 39 -4.93 -0.62 2.18
N PHE A 40 -4.15 0.46 2.05
CA PHE A 40 -4.62 1.83 2.19
C PHE A 40 -4.64 2.55 0.83
N PRO A 41 -5.55 3.52 0.64
CA PRO A 41 -5.52 4.37 -0.53
C PRO A 41 -4.25 5.24 -0.53
N VAL A 42 -3.61 5.36 -1.68
CA VAL A 42 -2.54 6.34 -1.86
C VAL A 42 -3.15 7.74 -1.90
N ARG A 43 -2.79 8.59 -0.94
CA ARG A 43 -3.08 10.02 -1.01
C ARG A 43 -2.03 10.69 -1.89
N SER A 44 -2.34 10.89 -3.17
CA SER A 44 -1.47 11.65 -4.07
C SER A 44 -1.24 13.06 -3.50
N LYS A 45 0.02 13.48 -3.39
CA LYS A 45 0.42 14.85 -3.03
C LYS A 45 0.21 15.86 -4.17
N ASP A 46 -0.52 15.49 -5.21
CA ASP A 46 -0.70 16.30 -6.43
C ASP A 46 -1.83 17.34 -6.30
N GLY A 47 -1.96 17.91 -5.10
CA GLY A 47 -2.79 19.08 -4.81
C GLY A 47 -2.06 20.13 -3.94
N GLY A 48 -0.75 19.95 -3.69
CA GLY A 48 0.07 20.94 -3.02
C GLY A 48 0.56 21.99 -4.01
N ALA A 49 -0.11 23.14 -4.04
CA ALA A 49 0.36 24.35 -4.69
C ALA A 49 1.88 24.55 -4.47
N GLY A 50 2.57 24.93 -5.56
CA GLY A 50 4.02 24.88 -5.73
C GLY A 50 4.87 25.20 -4.51
N VAL A 51 5.64 24.21 -4.05
CA VAL A 51 6.96 24.47 -3.48
C VAL A 51 7.97 24.25 -4.60
N ARG A 52 8.37 25.35 -5.26
CA ARG A 52 9.49 25.31 -6.21
C ARG A 52 10.75 24.89 -5.45
N PHE A 53 11.44 23.89 -5.97
CA PHE A 53 12.77 23.50 -5.50
C PHE A 53 13.68 24.74 -5.48
N GLY A 54 14.39 24.97 -4.38
CA GLY A 54 15.25 26.13 -4.17
C GLY A 54 14.72 27.24 -3.24
N SER A 55 13.50 27.16 -2.71
CA SER A 55 12.95 28.22 -1.85
C SER A 55 13.31 28.11 -0.35
N GLY A 56 14.30 27.29 0.04
CA GLY A 56 14.72 27.16 1.45
C GLY A 56 13.65 26.73 2.47
N ARG A 57 12.46 26.31 2.03
CA ARG A 57 11.33 25.89 2.89
C ARG A 57 11.12 24.38 2.93
N GLY A 58 12.09 23.62 2.40
CA GLY A 58 12.07 22.17 2.35
C GLY A 58 12.74 21.54 3.58
N LEU A 59 12.32 21.87 4.80
CA LEU A 59 12.67 20.99 5.92
C LEU A 59 11.69 19.81 5.89
N MET A 60 12.01 18.84 5.05
CA MET A 60 11.27 17.59 4.96
C MET A 60 11.53 16.83 6.27
N LYS A 61 10.70 17.07 7.30
CA LYS A 61 10.69 16.22 8.49
C LYS A 61 10.09 14.88 8.08
N HIS A 62 10.96 13.95 7.72
CA HIS A 62 10.61 12.54 7.63
C HIS A 62 10.22 12.09 9.04
N ARG A 63 8.91 11.99 9.31
CA ARG A 63 8.42 11.34 10.54
C ARG A 63 8.47 9.84 10.27
N PRO A 64 9.30 9.06 10.98
CA PRO A 64 9.40 7.63 10.75
C PRO A 64 8.16 6.96 11.36
N SER A 65 7.07 6.93 10.59
CA SER A 65 5.96 6.00 10.80
C SER A 65 5.77 5.07 9.60
N ASP A 66 6.31 5.45 8.43
CA ASP A 66 6.10 4.73 7.18
C ASP A 66 7.30 3.84 6.84
N ALA A 67 7.86 3.18 7.86
CA ALA A 67 8.98 2.24 7.74
C ALA A 67 8.57 0.90 7.13
N ALA A 68 7.92 0.95 5.97
CA ALA A 68 7.73 -0.18 5.08
C ALA A 68 8.11 0.23 3.65
N LEU A 69 9.31 0.77 3.48
CA LEU A 69 10.01 0.71 2.20
C LEU A 69 10.42 -0.75 1.99
N VAL A 70 9.45 -1.59 1.62
CA VAL A 70 9.72 -2.96 1.18
C VAL A 70 10.47 -2.86 -0.13
N ARG A 71 11.81 -2.96 -0.07
CA ARG A 71 12.58 -3.46 -1.22
C ARG A 71 12.38 -4.97 -1.25
N GLY A 72 11.29 -5.40 -1.89
CA GLY A 72 11.07 -6.79 -2.21
C GLY A 72 11.59 -7.03 -3.62
N ASP A 73 12.77 -7.64 -3.74
CA ASP A 73 13.16 -8.27 -4.99
C ASP A 73 12.46 -9.64 -5.04
N PHE A 74 11.25 -9.66 -5.59
CA PHE A 74 10.40 -10.86 -5.65
C PHE A 74 10.80 -11.83 -6.78
N ALA A 75 11.98 -11.69 -7.36
CA ALA A 75 12.44 -12.55 -8.45
C ALA A 75 12.74 -14.00 -8.01
N SER A 76 12.88 -14.29 -6.70
CA SER A 76 13.41 -15.59 -6.24
C SER A 76 12.45 -16.49 -5.45
N GLU A 77 11.16 -16.15 -5.30
CA GLU A 77 10.25 -16.90 -4.41
C GLU A 77 9.20 -17.78 -5.15
N TRP A 78 9.31 -17.92 -6.48
CA TRP A 78 8.37 -18.69 -7.31
C TRP A 78 8.91 -20.02 -7.88
N GLU A 79 9.97 -20.58 -7.30
CA GLU A 79 10.43 -21.94 -7.61
C GLU A 79 10.25 -22.82 -6.37
N MET A 80 9.08 -23.44 -6.23
CA MET A 80 8.95 -24.62 -5.36
C MET A 80 7.92 -25.62 -5.92
N ASN A 81 8.50 -26.70 -6.46
CA ASN A 81 7.98 -28.05 -6.65
C ASN A 81 7.02 -28.30 -7.84
N GLY A 82 7.63 -28.68 -8.97
CA GLY A 82 7.12 -29.77 -9.82
C GLY A 82 7.73 -31.11 -9.40
#